data_AF-A0A7T5R5M8-F1
#
_entry.id   AF-A0A7T5R5M8-F1
#
_cell.length_a   1.000
_cell.length_b   1.000
_cell.length_c   1.000
_cell.angle_alpha   90.00
_cell.angle_beta   90.00
_cell.angle_gamma   90.00
#
_symmetry.space_group_name_H-M   'P 1'
#
loop_
_entity.id
_entity.type
_entity.pdbx_description
1 polymer ?
#
loop_
_entity_poly.entity_id
_entity_poly.type
_entity_poly.pdbx_seq_one_letter_code
_entity_poly.pdbx_strand_id
1 'polypeptide(L)'
;MPLSRERKEAVLDSYRLRVRKIAARRKGKSVRSFKRFTSWSPQTVSLVSHLIFDGELNRSGCSYNNRSSSLIAHVRECMRRIYDYDPRSYVDPKSKVIRISYYNVALGQYLTRKSRELLGTIDVMSTDSKKEFLKAFFNDEGCMDFRPERNVRQIRGYQKNVAVLQIVKGLLLDMGIESTVKKPNEVVIVGRENLLRFGEKVNFSPGVRINGLRSNSLWKQPMEKRELLERAIASYKPAGSSGVHRR
;
A
#
# COMPACT_ATOMS: atom_id res chain seq x y z
N MET A 1 60.69 -17.65 21.09
CA MET A 1 61.17 -18.11 19.77
C MET A 1 60.26 -17.57 18.67
N PRO A 2 60.78 -16.82 17.67
CA PRO A 2 59.97 -16.37 16.54
C PRO A 2 59.55 -17.55 15.65
N LEU A 3 58.31 -17.56 15.19
CA LEU A 3 57.78 -18.61 14.30
C LEU A 3 58.57 -18.64 12.97
N SER A 4 58.84 -19.85 12.47
CA SER A 4 59.42 -20.05 11.13
C SER A 4 58.49 -19.48 10.05
N ARG A 5 59.07 -19.07 8.92
CA ARG A 5 58.35 -18.43 7.80
C ARG A 5 57.18 -19.29 7.31
N GLU A 6 57.39 -20.60 7.20
CA GLU A 6 56.37 -21.58 6.81
C GLU A 6 55.22 -21.68 7.82
N ARG A 7 55.52 -21.67 9.12
CA ARG A 7 54.48 -21.67 10.16
C ARG A 7 53.66 -20.37 10.16
N LYS A 8 54.27 -19.24 9.82
CA LYS A 8 53.56 -17.95 9.68
C LYS A 8 52.62 -17.96 8.46
N GLU A 9 53.06 -18.52 7.33
CA GLU A 9 52.21 -18.67 6.13
C GLU A 9 51.04 -19.61 6.37
N ALA A 10 51.26 -20.77 7.00
CA ALA A 10 50.19 -21.71 7.34
C ALA A 10 49.13 -21.08 8.27
N VAL A 11 49.55 -20.27 9.24
CA VAL A 11 48.64 -19.53 10.13
C VAL A 11 47.84 -18.48 9.34
N LEU A 12 48.47 -17.72 8.45
CA LEU A 12 47.79 -16.73 7.62
C LEU A 12 46.76 -17.35 6.68
N ASP A 13 47.06 -18.49 6.07
CA ASP A 13 46.14 -19.17 5.16
C ASP A 13 44.96 -19.83 5.91
N SER A 14 45.21 -20.41 7.08
CA SER A 14 44.13 -20.89 7.95
C SER A 14 43.21 -19.75 8.41
N TYR A 15 43.77 -18.57 8.70
CA TYR A 15 43.01 -17.36 9.04
C TYR A 15 42.20 -16.86 7.84
N ARG A 16 42.79 -16.79 6.64
CA ARG A 16 42.09 -16.42 5.39
C ARG A 16 40.94 -17.37 5.07
N LEU A 17 41.11 -18.68 5.23
CA LEU A 17 40.05 -19.68 5.05
C LEU A 17 38.93 -19.51 6.08
N ARG A 18 39.28 -19.23 7.34
CA ARG A 18 38.30 -18.97 8.41
C ARG A 18 37.53 -17.67 8.15
N VAL A 19 38.20 -16.60 7.73
CA VAL A 19 37.59 -15.33 7.33
C VAL A 19 36.69 -15.52 6.12
N ARG A 20 37.10 -16.27 5.10
CA ARG A 20 36.26 -16.61 3.93
C ARG A 20 35.02 -17.42 4.34
N LYS A 21 35.15 -18.41 5.23
CA LYS A 21 34.00 -19.17 5.78
C LYS A 21 33.05 -18.29 6.58
N ILE A 22 33.56 -17.37 7.40
CA ILE A 22 32.74 -16.41 8.18
C ILE A 22 32.06 -15.41 7.25
N ALA A 23 32.78 -14.86 6.26
CA ALA A 23 32.24 -13.94 5.26
C ALA A 23 31.17 -14.64 4.40
N ALA A 24 31.39 -15.89 4.00
CA ALA A 24 30.39 -16.70 3.30
C ALA A 24 29.13 -16.96 4.16
N ARG A 25 29.30 -17.21 5.47
CA ARG A 25 28.17 -17.34 6.43
C ARG A 25 27.42 -16.03 6.68
N ARG A 26 28.08 -14.88 6.48
CA ARG A 26 27.49 -13.53 6.62
C ARG A 26 26.94 -12.97 5.31
N LYS A 27 27.32 -13.54 4.16
CA LYS A 27 26.87 -13.09 2.83
C LYS A 27 25.33 -13.20 2.76
N GLY A 28 24.64 -12.06 2.72
CA GLY A 28 23.17 -11.98 2.67
C GLY A 28 22.44 -11.91 4.03
N LYS A 29 23.13 -12.06 5.16
CA LYS A 29 22.54 -11.78 6.48
C LYS A 29 22.76 -10.30 6.81
N SER A 30 21.71 -9.51 6.71
CA SER A 30 21.71 -8.13 7.19
C SER A 30 22.10 -8.13 8.68
N VAL A 31 23.10 -7.32 9.06
CA VAL A 31 23.45 -7.07 10.47
C VAL A 31 22.31 -6.35 11.20
N ARG A 32 21.45 -5.67 10.44
CA ARG A 32 20.29 -4.93 10.91
C ARG A 32 19.14 -5.91 11.19
N SER A 33 18.88 -6.19 12.46
CA SER A 33 17.72 -6.97 12.90
C SER A 33 16.42 -6.20 12.71
N PHE A 34 15.31 -6.92 12.62
CA PHE A 34 13.95 -6.36 12.59
C PHE A 34 13.09 -7.08 13.63
N LYS A 35 12.10 -6.38 14.17
CA LYS A 35 11.14 -6.89 15.14
C LYS A 35 10.07 -7.67 14.39
N ARG A 36 9.79 -8.89 14.85
CA ARG A 36 8.69 -9.71 14.34
C ARG A 36 7.45 -9.44 15.19
N PHE A 37 6.28 -9.56 14.59
CA PHE A 37 5.00 -9.49 15.29
C PHE A 37 4.25 -10.81 15.09
N THR A 38 3.60 -11.27 16.16
CA THR A 38 2.79 -12.49 16.17
C THR A 38 1.32 -12.18 16.00
N SER A 39 0.84 -11.07 16.59
CA SER A 39 -0.51 -10.57 16.43
C SER A 39 -0.57 -9.41 15.44
N TRP A 40 -1.71 -9.30 14.77
CA TRP A 40 -2.00 -8.20 13.88
C TRP A 40 -2.59 -7.01 14.64
N SER A 41 -2.01 -5.84 14.43
CA SER A 41 -2.62 -4.56 14.77
C SER A 41 -3.04 -3.79 13.51
N PRO A 42 -3.97 -2.82 13.59
CA PRO A 42 -4.34 -1.98 12.45
C PRO A 42 -3.14 -1.35 11.74
N GLN A 43 -2.09 -0.98 12.46
CA GLN A 43 -0.87 -0.39 11.88
C GLN A 43 -0.05 -1.41 11.08
N THR A 44 0.08 -2.64 11.59
CA THR A 44 0.75 -3.73 10.84
C THR A 44 -0.04 -4.15 9.62
N VAL A 45 -1.38 -4.12 9.70
CA VAL A 45 -2.27 -4.34 8.55
C VAL A 45 -2.07 -3.24 7.53
N SER A 46 -2.10 -1.98 7.95
CA SER A 46 -1.85 -0.82 7.07
C SER A 46 -0.50 -0.94 6.35
N LEU A 47 0.59 -1.25 7.07
CA LEU A 47 1.92 -1.43 6.49
C LEU A 47 1.94 -2.52 5.42
N VAL A 48 1.48 -3.72 5.78
CA VAL A 48 1.55 -4.88 4.89
C VAL A 48 0.61 -4.70 3.70
N SER A 49 -0.54 -4.05 3.88
CA SER A 49 -1.50 -3.73 2.81
C SER A 49 -0.90 -2.78 1.78
N HIS A 50 -0.28 -1.67 2.20
CA HIS A 50 0.42 -0.76 1.28
C HIS A 50 1.54 -1.47 0.51
N LEU A 51 2.23 -2.43 1.15
CA LEU A 51 3.25 -3.23 0.48
C LEU A 51 2.68 -4.27 -0.51
N ILE A 52 1.41 -4.68 -0.34
CA ILE A 52 0.70 -5.55 -1.28
C ILE A 52 0.25 -4.76 -2.52
N PHE A 53 -0.21 -3.53 -2.35
CA PHE A 53 -0.86 -2.76 -3.41
C PHE A 53 0.12 -1.91 -4.25
N ASP A 54 0.89 -1.01 -3.64
CA ASP A 54 1.88 -0.15 -4.36
C ASP A 54 3.34 -0.47 -3.96
N GLY A 55 3.54 -1.64 -3.36
CA GLY A 55 4.83 -2.13 -2.90
C GLY A 55 5.46 -3.20 -3.80
N GLU A 56 6.75 -3.41 -3.57
CA GLU A 56 7.50 -4.54 -4.12
C GLU A 56 8.09 -5.34 -2.96
N LEU A 57 7.66 -6.59 -2.81
CA LEU A 57 8.22 -7.57 -1.89
C LEU A 57 9.10 -8.53 -2.68
N ASN A 58 10.41 -8.49 -2.46
CA ASN A 58 11.37 -9.27 -3.22
C ASN A 58 12.39 -9.99 -2.31
N ARG A 59 13.25 -10.80 -2.93
CA ARG A 59 14.26 -11.59 -2.18
C ARG A 59 15.33 -10.70 -1.51
N SER A 60 15.56 -9.48 -1.99
CA SER A 60 16.58 -8.57 -1.45
C SER A 60 16.04 -7.59 -0.41
N GLY A 61 14.73 -7.48 -0.25
CA GLY A 61 14.10 -6.57 0.69
C GLY A 61 12.66 -6.23 0.34
N CYS A 62 12.26 -5.01 0.68
CA CYS A 62 10.97 -4.46 0.29
C CYS A 62 11.11 -3.00 -0.11
N SER A 63 10.21 -2.53 -0.97
CA SER A 63 10.08 -1.12 -1.29
C SER A 63 8.64 -0.72 -1.48
N TYR A 64 8.39 0.57 -1.35
CA TYR A 64 7.09 1.19 -1.58
C TYR A 64 7.31 2.44 -2.43
N ASN A 65 6.46 2.60 -3.44
CA ASN A 65 6.54 3.70 -4.39
C ASN A 65 5.22 4.46 -4.34
N ASN A 66 5.25 5.80 -4.25
CA ASN A 66 4.03 6.58 -4.38
C ASN A 66 4.35 8.04 -4.72
N ARG A 67 3.40 8.76 -5.32
CA ARG A 67 3.53 10.22 -5.56
C ARG A 67 3.10 11.06 -4.36
N SER A 68 2.25 10.52 -3.48
CA SER A 68 1.82 11.18 -2.26
C SER A 68 2.92 11.10 -1.20
N SER A 69 3.49 12.25 -0.84
CA SER A 69 4.43 12.36 0.28
C SER A 69 3.80 11.91 1.60
N SER A 70 2.50 12.16 1.79
CA SER A 70 1.74 11.72 2.96
C SER A 70 1.74 10.19 3.10
N LEU A 71 1.52 9.46 2.00
CA LEU A 71 1.56 7.98 2.03
C LEU A 71 2.99 7.46 2.27
N ILE A 72 4.00 8.10 1.66
CA ILE A 72 5.41 7.74 1.89
C ILE A 72 5.79 7.93 3.36
N ALA A 73 5.39 9.04 3.97
CA ALA A 73 5.62 9.32 5.39
C ALA A 73 4.89 8.30 6.27
N HIS A 74 3.64 7.99 5.96
CA HIS A 74 2.83 7.00 6.68
C HIS A 74 3.46 5.60 6.65
N VAL A 75 3.84 5.11 5.47
CA VAL A 75 4.48 3.79 5.33
C VAL A 75 5.84 3.76 6.03
N ARG A 76 6.62 4.84 5.96
CA ARG A 76 7.88 4.96 6.71
C ARG A 76 7.66 4.85 8.21
N GLU A 77 6.66 5.55 8.74
CA GLU A 77 6.32 5.52 10.16
C GLU A 77 5.85 4.13 10.60
N CYS A 78 5.00 3.49 9.80
CA CYS A 78 4.58 2.13 10.09
C CYS A 78 5.77 1.13 10.07
N MET A 79 6.71 1.29 9.13
CA MET A 79 7.90 0.45 9.06
C MET A 79 8.82 0.62 10.28
N ARG A 80 8.98 1.82 10.81
CA ARG A 80 9.83 2.09 11.99
C ARG A 80 9.46 1.26 13.21
N ARG A 81 8.20 0.84 13.32
CA ARG A 81 7.74 -0.04 14.40
C ARG A 81 8.36 -1.43 14.36
N ILE A 82 8.73 -1.91 13.17
CA ILE A 82 9.31 -3.24 12.97
C ILE A 82 10.77 -3.19 12.53
N TYR A 83 11.26 -2.05 12.04
CA TYR A 83 12.61 -1.91 11.55
C TYR A 83 13.17 -0.52 11.85
N ASP A 84 14.15 -0.46 12.75
CA ASP A 84 14.62 0.79 13.34
C ASP A 84 15.50 1.63 12.38
N TYR A 85 15.74 1.15 11.16
CA TYR A 85 16.61 1.83 10.19
C TYR A 85 15.80 2.52 9.10
N ASP A 86 16.17 3.76 8.80
CA ASP A 86 15.55 4.50 7.72
C ASP A 86 15.75 3.84 6.34
N PRO A 87 14.76 3.98 5.44
CA PRO A 87 14.87 3.47 4.08
C PRO A 87 15.86 4.27 3.26
N ARG A 88 16.40 3.65 2.22
CA ARG A 88 16.96 4.42 1.10
C ARG A 88 15.80 5.07 0.34
N SER A 89 15.85 6.39 0.18
CA SER A 89 14.88 7.14 -0.61
C SER A 89 15.43 7.52 -1.98
N TYR A 90 14.57 7.49 -2.99
CA TYR A 90 14.84 8.00 -4.33
C TYR A 90 13.60 8.74 -4.82
N VAL A 91 13.80 9.84 -5.55
CA VAL A 91 12.71 10.59 -6.20
C VAL A 91 12.98 10.59 -7.69
N ASP A 92 12.04 10.09 -8.47
CA ASP A 92 12.11 10.19 -9.92
C ASP A 92 11.86 11.65 -10.35
N PRO A 93 12.83 12.32 -11.01
CA PRO A 93 12.71 13.73 -11.35
C PRO A 93 11.59 14.02 -12.37
N LYS A 94 11.25 13.05 -13.23
CA LYS A 94 10.23 13.18 -14.28
C LYS A 94 8.84 12.85 -13.74
N SER A 95 8.69 11.68 -13.12
CA SER A 95 7.38 11.20 -12.67
C SER A 95 6.97 11.74 -11.30
N LYS A 96 7.93 12.32 -10.56
CA LYS A 96 7.78 12.76 -9.16
C LYS A 96 7.36 11.63 -8.21
N VAL A 97 7.51 10.38 -8.63
CA VAL A 97 7.28 9.21 -7.77
C VAL A 97 8.43 9.12 -6.78
N ILE A 98 8.09 8.98 -5.51
CA ILE A 98 9.04 8.76 -4.42
C ILE A 98 9.08 7.26 -4.14
N ARG A 99 10.27 6.69 -4.07
CA ARG A 99 10.52 5.30 -3.68
C ARG A 99 11.24 5.27 -2.35
N ILE A 100 10.74 4.49 -1.41
CA ILE A 100 11.46 4.10 -0.18
C ILE A 100 11.79 2.61 -0.23
N SER A 101 13.04 2.24 0.03
CA SER A 101 13.53 0.86 -0.08
C SER A 101 14.29 0.42 1.17
N TYR A 102 13.95 -0.76 1.68
CA TYR A 102 14.58 -1.41 2.82
C TYR A 102 15.29 -2.68 2.35
N TYR A 103 16.60 -2.60 2.19
CA TYR A 103 17.44 -3.71 1.73
C TYR A 103 17.78 -4.64 2.89
N ASN A 104 16.89 -5.60 3.13
CA ASN A 104 17.08 -6.63 4.13
C ASN A 104 16.35 -7.90 3.70
N VAL A 105 17.12 -8.91 3.27
CA VAL A 105 16.62 -10.20 2.76
C VAL A 105 15.65 -10.86 3.75
N ALA A 106 16.01 -10.88 5.04
CA ALA A 106 15.21 -11.56 6.06
C ALA A 106 13.89 -10.81 6.34
N LEU A 107 13.92 -9.48 6.30
CA LEU A 107 12.71 -8.64 6.40
C LEU A 107 11.81 -8.85 5.17
N GLY A 108 12.37 -8.82 3.96
CA GLY A 108 11.62 -9.03 2.72
C GLY A 108 10.91 -10.39 2.69
N GLN A 109 11.63 -11.46 3.05
CA GLN A 109 11.04 -12.80 3.19
C GLN A 109 9.95 -12.87 4.27
N TYR A 110 10.16 -12.20 5.40
CA TYR A 110 9.17 -12.14 6.47
C TYR A 110 7.89 -11.42 6.03
N LEU A 111 8.01 -10.23 5.44
CA LEU A 111 6.87 -9.45 4.96
C LEU A 111 6.15 -10.16 3.79
N THR A 112 6.86 -10.91 2.96
CA THR A 112 6.26 -11.76 1.92
C THR A 112 5.40 -12.88 2.51
N ARG A 113 5.79 -13.48 3.64
CA ARG A 113 4.94 -14.47 4.33
C ARG A 113 3.74 -13.77 4.98
N LYS A 114 3.99 -12.63 5.63
CA LYS A 114 2.94 -11.85 6.28
C LYS A 114 1.91 -11.29 5.30
N SER A 115 2.28 -10.96 4.07
CA SER A 115 1.30 -10.53 3.05
C SER A 115 0.34 -11.64 2.65
N ARG A 116 0.85 -12.86 2.48
CA ARG A 116 0.01 -14.04 2.20
C ARG A 116 -0.90 -14.39 3.37
N GLU A 117 -0.34 -14.35 4.59
CA GLU A 117 -1.10 -14.56 5.82
C GLU A 117 -2.25 -13.53 5.93
N LEU A 118 -1.95 -12.24 5.74
CA LEU A 118 -2.94 -11.17 5.79
C LEU A 118 -4.09 -11.39 4.79
N LEU A 119 -3.78 -11.71 3.53
CA LEU A 119 -4.80 -11.97 2.52
C LEU A 119 -5.68 -13.18 2.85
N GLY A 120 -5.16 -14.15 3.61
CA GLY A 120 -5.89 -15.35 4.04
C GLY A 120 -6.68 -15.19 5.33
N THR A 121 -6.52 -14.09 6.08
CA THR A 121 -7.15 -13.91 7.40
C THR A 121 -7.91 -12.60 7.57
N ILE A 122 -7.77 -11.62 6.65
CA ILE A 122 -8.33 -10.27 6.83
C ILE A 122 -9.86 -10.25 6.98
N ASP A 123 -10.56 -11.22 6.42
CA ASP A 123 -12.01 -11.41 6.48
C ASP A 123 -12.54 -11.70 7.90
N VAL A 124 -11.73 -12.30 8.77
CA VAL A 124 -12.10 -12.61 10.16
C VAL A 124 -11.51 -11.65 11.19
N MET A 125 -10.78 -10.62 10.75
CA MET A 125 -10.13 -9.64 11.65
C MET A 125 -11.11 -8.57 12.15
N SER A 126 -10.65 -7.77 13.13
CA SER A 126 -11.42 -6.65 13.66
C SER A 126 -11.81 -5.63 12.59
N THR A 127 -12.92 -4.92 12.81
CA THR A 127 -13.40 -3.85 11.92
C THR A 127 -12.32 -2.81 11.62
N ASP A 128 -11.53 -2.42 12.62
CA ASP A 128 -10.42 -1.46 12.44
C ASP A 128 -9.33 -1.99 11.50
N SER A 129 -9.03 -3.28 11.57
CA SER A 129 -8.05 -3.92 10.68
C SER A 129 -8.58 -3.99 9.25
N LYS A 130 -9.85 -4.40 9.08
CA LYS A 130 -10.53 -4.41 7.78
C LYS A 130 -10.54 -3.01 7.16
N LYS A 131 -10.78 -1.98 7.99
CA LYS A 131 -10.76 -0.57 7.59
C LYS A 131 -9.39 -0.16 7.09
N GLU A 132 -8.32 -0.46 7.82
CA GLU A 132 -6.96 -0.11 7.39
C GLU A 132 -6.56 -0.83 6.09
N PHE A 133 -6.99 -2.08 5.90
CA PHE A 133 -6.78 -2.81 4.64
C PHE A 133 -7.50 -2.15 3.46
N LEU A 134 -8.81 -1.86 3.61
CA LEU A 134 -9.60 -1.18 2.57
C LEU A 134 -9.05 0.21 2.28
N LYS A 135 -8.66 0.96 3.31
CA LYS A 135 -8.10 2.30 3.17
C LYS A 135 -6.79 2.27 2.37
N ALA A 136 -5.88 1.35 2.69
CA ALA A 136 -4.66 1.16 1.91
C ALA A 136 -4.97 0.83 0.44
N PHE A 137 -5.90 -0.10 0.20
CA PHE A 137 -6.33 -0.46 -1.16
C PHE A 137 -6.82 0.77 -1.96
N PHE A 138 -7.74 1.56 -1.41
CA PHE A 138 -8.30 2.71 -2.13
C PHE A 138 -7.34 3.91 -2.22
N ASN A 139 -6.39 4.02 -1.30
CA ASN A 139 -5.32 5.01 -1.39
C ASN A 139 -4.38 4.73 -2.55
N ASP A 140 -4.02 3.46 -2.74
CA ASP A 140 -3.02 3.04 -3.72
C ASP A 140 -3.64 2.78 -5.09
N GLU A 141 -4.68 1.93 -5.13
CA GLU A 141 -5.30 1.43 -6.36
C GLU A 141 -6.62 2.14 -6.69
N GLY A 142 -7.16 2.88 -5.72
CA GLY A 142 -8.46 3.53 -5.86
C GLY A 142 -8.44 4.84 -6.66
N CYS A 143 -9.58 5.22 -7.22
CA CYS A 143 -9.83 6.56 -7.71
C CYS A 143 -11.30 6.94 -7.56
N MET A 144 -11.56 8.25 -7.53
CA MET A 144 -12.92 8.78 -7.65
C MET A 144 -13.15 9.16 -9.12
N ASP A 145 -14.12 8.51 -9.76
CA ASP A 145 -14.60 8.85 -11.10
C ASP A 145 -15.87 9.69 -10.97
N PHE A 146 -15.68 11.00 -11.06
CA PHE A 146 -16.73 12.00 -10.93
C PHE A 146 -16.83 12.81 -12.22
N ARG A 147 -17.89 12.56 -12.99
CA ARG A 147 -18.25 13.22 -14.24
C ARG A 147 -19.72 13.61 -14.18
N PRO A 148 -20.07 14.71 -13.48
CA PRO A 148 -21.46 15.10 -13.25
C PRO A 148 -22.23 15.30 -14.55
N GLU A 149 -21.58 15.80 -15.60
CA GLU A 149 -22.14 16.00 -16.94
C GLU A 149 -22.54 14.69 -17.64
N ARG A 150 -21.94 13.57 -17.24
CA ARG A 150 -22.30 12.21 -17.71
C ARG A 150 -23.05 11.40 -16.67
N ASN A 151 -23.49 12.05 -15.59
CA ASN A 151 -24.14 11.42 -14.44
C ASN A 151 -23.30 10.31 -13.76
N VAL A 152 -21.96 10.36 -13.85
CA VAL A 152 -21.08 9.34 -13.25
C VAL A 152 -20.56 9.81 -11.90
N ARG A 153 -20.81 9.00 -10.87
CA ARG A 153 -20.36 9.19 -9.48
C ARG A 153 -20.00 7.82 -8.91
N GLN A 154 -18.74 7.44 -9.00
CA GLN A 154 -18.32 6.12 -8.53
C GLN A 154 -16.90 6.11 -8.00
N ILE A 155 -16.66 5.32 -6.96
CA ILE A 155 -15.31 4.95 -6.54
C ILE A 155 -14.94 3.67 -7.29
N ARG A 156 -13.73 3.63 -7.84
CA ARG A 156 -13.17 2.47 -8.53
C ARG A 156 -11.88 2.05 -7.83
N GLY A 157 -11.60 0.76 -7.79
CA GLY A 157 -10.29 0.23 -7.40
C GLY A 157 -9.91 -0.90 -8.33
N TYR A 158 -8.78 -0.75 -9.03
CA TYR A 158 -8.29 -1.75 -9.97
C TYR A 158 -7.36 -2.73 -9.27
N GLN A 159 -7.42 -4.02 -9.61
CA GLN A 159 -6.39 -4.96 -9.19
C GLN A 159 -6.28 -6.10 -10.19
N LYS A 160 -5.07 -6.46 -10.60
CA LYS A 160 -4.86 -7.56 -11.55
C LYS A 160 -5.33 -8.90 -11.00
N ASN A 161 -5.18 -9.12 -9.69
CA ASN A 161 -5.63 -10.33 -9.03
C ASN A 161 -7.11 -10.23 -8.61
N VAL A 162 -7.98 -10.96 -9.31
CA VAL A 162 -9.43 -11.02 -9.03
C VAL A 162 -9.74 -11.51 -7.62
N ALA A 163 -8.95 -12.42 -7.06
CA ALA A 163 -9.18 -12.92 -5.70
C ALA A 163 -9.08 -11.78 -4.66
N VAL A 164 -8.15 -10.84 -4.87
CA VAL A 164 -8.04 -9.65 -4.02
C VAL A 164 -9.28 -8.76 -4.15
N LEU A 165 -9.85 -8.62 -5.35
CA LEU A 165 -11.10 -7.85 -5.53
C LEU A 165 -12.29 -8.51 -4.83
N GLN A 166 -12.34 -9.84 -4.77
CA GLN A 166 -13.39 -10.54 -4.02
C GLN A 166 -13.24 -10.33 -2.51
N ILE A 167 -12.01 -10.34 -1.99
CA ILE A 167 -11.74 -9.96 -0.59
C ILE A 167 -12.22 -8.54 -0.34
N VAL A 168 -11.80 -7.57 -1.17
CA VAL A 168 -12.22 -6.16 -1.02
C VAL A 168 -13.74 -6.02 -1.06
N LYS A 169 -14.42 -6.70 -1.99
CA LYS A 169 -15.89 -6.72 -2.07
C LYS A 169 -16.54 -7.25 -0.80
N GLY A 170 -16.05 -8.37 -0.25
CA GLY A 170 -16.55 -8.94 1.01
C GLY A 170 -16.36 -7.99 2.19
N LEU A 171 -15.18 -7.40 2.32
CA LEU A 171 -14.88 -6.42 3.37
C LEU A 171 -15.75 -5.16 3.27
N LEU A 172 -16.06 -4.70 2.05
CA LEU A 172 -16.99 -3.58 1.85
C LEU A 172 -18.42 -3.96 2.28
N LEU A 173 -18.86 -5.17 1.94
CA LEU A 173 -20.17 -5.68 2.34
C LEU A 173 -20.31 -5.79 3.86
N ASP A 174 -19.28 -6.27 4.56
CA ASP A 174 -19.24 -6.30 6.02
C ASP A 174 -19.40 -4.90 6.64
N MET A 175 -19.00 -3.86 5.91
CA MET A 175 -19.18 -2.47 6.29
C MET A 175 -20.50 -1.87 5.77
N GLY A 176 -21.40 -2.67 5.20
CA GLY A 176 -22.67 -2.22 4.63
C GLY A 176 -22.50 -1.33 3.40
N ILE A 177 -21.40 -1.48 2.67
CA ILE A 177 -21.12 -0.76 1.41
C ILE A 177 -21.25 -1.76 0.27
N GLU A 178 -22.28 -1.58 -0.55
CA GLU A 178 -22.48 -2.44 -1.71
C GLU A 178 -21.47 -2.08 -2.82
N SER A 179 -20.95 -3.12 -3.48
CA SER A 179 -20.00 -2.96 -4.58
C SER A 179 -20.12 -4.08 -5.60
N THR A 180 -19.68 -3.78 -6.82
CA THR A 180 -19.67 -4.73 -7.94
C THR A 180 -18.26 -4.88 -8.50
N VAL A 181 -17.88 -6.09 -8.93
CA VAL A 181 -16.64 -6.31 -9.67
C VAL A 181 -16.96 -6.25 -11.17
N LYS A 182 -16.37 -5.30 -11.89
CA LYS A 182 -16.56 -5.09 -13.32
C LYS A 182 -15.30 -5.46 -14.11
N LYS A 183 -15.48 -5.78 -15.40
CA LYS A 183 -14.37 -5.99 -16.34
C LYS A 183 -13.63 -4.66 -16.61
N PRO A 184 -12.29 -4.65 -16.82
CA PRO A 184 -11.43 -5.83 -16.85
C PRO A 184 -11.20 -6.45 -15.47
N ASN A 185 -10.89 -5.68 -14.42
CA ASN A 185 -10.76 -6.16 -13.04
C ASN A 185 -10.85 -4.97 -12.05
N GLU A 186 -12.06 -4.48 -11.79
CA GLU A 186 -12.26 -3.34 -10.88
C GLU A 186 -13.40 -3.56 -9.92
N VAL A 187 -13.20 -3.23 -8.65
CA VAL A 187 -14.30 -3.04 -7.71
C VAL A 187 -14.87 -1.64 -7.89
N VAL A 188 -16.20 -1.53 -7.97
CA VAL A 188 -16.92 -0.28 -8.23
C VAL A 188 -18.00 -0.08 -7.18
N ILE A 189 -17.97 1.08 -6.52
CA ILE A 189 -18.94 1.53 -5.54
C ILE A 189 -19.75 2.67 -6.17
N VAL A 190 -21.07 2.53 -6.20
CA VAL A 190 -22.01 3.50 -6.79
C VAL A 190 -23.16 3.79 -5.83
N GLY A 191 -23.84 4.92 -6.05
CA GLY A 191 -25.02 5.29 -5.30
C GLY A 191 -24.68 6.14 -4.07
N ARG A 192 -25.53 7.14 -3.79
CA ARG A 192 -25.29 8.15 -2.75
C ARG A 192 -24.99 7.54 -1.38
N GLU A 193 -25.83 6.60 -0.94
CA GLU A 193 -25.71 5.97 0.38
C GLU A 193 -24.41 5.17 0.53
N ASN A 194 -23.99 4.46 -0.52
CA ASN A 194 -22.73 3.73 -0.49
C ASN A 194 -21.53 4.68 -0.46
N LEU A 195 -21.58 5.81 -1.19
CA LEU A 195 -20.53 6.82 -1.16
C LEU A 195 -20.43 7.53 0.20
N LEU A 196 -21.57 7.82 0.83
CA LEU A 196 -21.62 8.35 2.20
C LEU A 196 -21.00 7.37 3.20
N ARG A 197 -21.46 6.11 3.21
CA ARG A 197 -20.92 5.06 4.08
C ARG A 197 -19.44 4.82 3.84
N PHE A 198 -18.98 4.88 2.58
CA PHE A 198 -17.55 4.81 2.28
C PHE A 198 -16.79 5.97 2.92
N GLY A 199 -17.28 7.21 2.78
CA GLY A 199 -16.66 8.40 3.37
C GLY A 199 -16.60 8.36 4.91
N GLU A 200 -17.60 7.76 5.55
CA GLU A 200 -17.66 7.61 7.01
C GLU A 200 -16.75 6.47 7.51
N LYS A 201 -16.84 5.30 6.88
CA LYS A 201 -16.23 4.07 7.40
C LYS A 201 -14.79 3.87 6.95
N VAL A 202 -14.47 4.17 5.70
CA VAL A 202 -13.15 3.90 5.09
C VAL A 202 -12.42 5.19 4.75
N ASN A 203 -13.00 5.96 3.82
CA ASN A 203 -12.49 7.20 3.24
C ASN A 203 -11.09 7.08 2.58
N PHE A 204 -10.71 8.09 1.81
CA PHE A 204 -9.34 8.28 1.37
C PHE A 204 -8.52 8.97 2.47
N SER A 205 -7.22 8.69 2.52
CA SER A 205 -6.31 9.43 3.39
C SER A 205 -6.16 10.89 2.92
N PRO A 206 -6.02 11.86 3.83
CA PRO A 206 -5.71 13.25 3.49
C PRO A 206 -4.42 13.36 2.66
N GLY A 207 -4.40 14.26 1.68
CA GLY A 207 -3.23 14.47 0.81
C GLY A 207 -3.00 13.39 -0.26
N VAL A 208 -3.92 12.43 -0.41
CA VAL A 208 -3.89 11.47 -1.53
C VAL A 208 -4.60 12.09 -2.74
N ARG A 209 -3.84 12.28 -3.82
CA ARG A 209 -4.28 13.01 -5.02
C ARG A 209 -4.39 12.12 -6.25
N ILE A 210 -5.35 12.43 -7.11
CA ILE A 210 -5.40 11.90 -8.47
C ILE A 210 -4.29 12.56 -9.29
N ASN A 211 -3.63 11.77 -10.14
CA ASN A 211 -2.60 12.28 -11.03
C ASN A 211 -3.19 13.06 -12.21
N GLY A 212 -3.30 14.38 -12.04
CA GLY A 212 -3.70 15.33 -13.09
C GLY A 212 -2.86 15.29 -14.36
N LEU A 213 -1.60 14.90 -14.25
CA LEU A 213 -0.60 15.00 -15.33
C LEU A 213 -0.54 13.76 -16.24
N ARG A 214 -1.37 12.74 -16.01
CA ARG A 214 -1.50 11.65 -17.01
C ARG A 214 -2.16 12.22 -18.26
N SER A 215 -1.69 11.80 -19.44
CA SER A 215 -2.28 12.16 -20.74
C SER A 215 -3.80 11.98 -20.74
N ASN A 216 -4.27 10.87 -20.16
CA ASN A 216 -5.69 10.50 -20.08
C ASN A 216 -6.38 10.98 -18.80
N SER A 217 -5.76 11.86 -18.01
CA SER A 217 -6.42 12.42 -16.83
C SER A 217 -7.56 13.34 -17.25
N LEU A 218 -8.72 13.16 -16.61
CA LEU A 218 -9.89 14.02 -16.78
C LEU A 218 -9.63 15.42 -16.21
N TRP A 219 -9.00 15.49 -15.03
CA TRP A 219 -8.92 16.72 -14.25
C TRP A 219 -7.86 17.70 -14.74
N LYS A 220 -6.85 17.22 -15.48
CA LYS A 220 -5.66 17.97 -15.95
C LYS A 220 -4.83 18.67 -14.85
N GLN A 221 -5.30 18.65 -13.60
CA GLN A 221 -4.65 19.15 -12.40
C GLN A 221 -4.72 18.12 -11.26
N PRO A 222 -3.79 18.15 -10.29
CA PRO A 222 -3.87 17.28 -9.11
C PRO A 222 -5.05 17.66 -8.21
N MET A 223 -5.97 16.72 -7.98
CA MET A 223 -7.14 16.89 -7.12
C MET A 223 -7.11 15.87 -5.98
N GLU A 224 -7.50 16.24 -4.77
CA GLU A 224 -7.59 15.28 -3.66
C GLU A 224 -8.76 14.32 -3.87
N LYS A 225 -8.51 13.02 -3.65
CA LYS A 225 -9.54 11.99 -3.82
C LYS A 225 -10.74 12.23 -2.88
N ARG A 226 -10.48 12.71 -1.67
CA ARG A 226 -11.49 13.02 -0.66
C ARG A 226 -12.38 14.20 -1.08
N GLU A 227 -11.80 15.29 -1.59
CA GLU A 227 -12.58 16.41 -2.12
C GLU A 227 -13.49 15.98 -3.28
N LEU A 228 -12.99 15.12 -4.17
CA LEU A 228 -13.81 14.59 -5.27
C LEU A 228 -14.97 13.72 -4.78
N LEU A 229 -14.75 12.93 -3.73
CA LEU A 229 -15.81 12.16 -3.09
C LEU A 229 -16.88 13.09 -2.49
N GLU A 230 -16.46 14.13 -1.77
CA GLU A 230 -17.36 15.13 -1.17
C GLU A 230 -18.19 15.85 -2.25
N ARG A 231 -17.56 16.29 -3.35
CA ARG A 231 -18.25 16.87 -4.50
C ARG A 231 -19.23 15.90 -5.15
N ALA A 232 -18.85 14.64 -5.28
CA ALA A 232 -19.72 13.61 -5.84
C ALA A 232 -20.96 13.39 -4.98
N ILE A 233 -20.81 13.31 -3.65
CA ILE A 233 -21.92 13.18 -2.70
C ILE A 233 -22.82 14.42 -2.74
N ALA A 234 -22.24 15.62 -2.72
CA ALA A 234 -22.99 16.89 -2.75
C ALA A 234 -23.77 17.09 -4.06
N SER A 235 -23.30 16.51 -5.16
CA SER A 235 -23.95 16.63 -6.47
C SER A 235 -25.20 15.75 -6.65
N TYR A 236 -25.56 14.93 -5.67
CA TYR A 236 -26.87 14.27 -5.65
C TYR A 236 -27.93 15.30 -5.27
N LYS A 237 -28.85 15.58 -6.19
CA LYS A 237 -30.00 16.44 -5.91
C LYS A 237 -30.83 15.83 -4.76
N PRO A 238 -31.35 16.65 -3.82
CA PRO A 238 -32.33 16.17 -2.86
C PRO A 238 -33.54 15.61 -3.61
N ALA A 239 -34.03 14.44 -3.18
CA ALA A 239 -35.30 13.91 -3.64
C ALA A 239 -36.39 14.97 -3.35
N GLY A 240 -36.93 15.61 -4.40
CA GLY A 240 -37.89 16.70 -4.28
C GLY A 240 -37.62 17.95 -5.13
N SER A 241 -36.45 18.08 -5.77
CA SER A 241 -36.16 19.19 -6.70
C SER A 241 -36.59 18.91 -8.14
N SER A 242 -37.75 18.28 -8.33
CA SER A 242 -38.56 18.47 -9.53
C SER A 242 -39.29 19.81 -9.39
N GLY A 243 -38.52 20.90 -9.46
CA GLY A 243 -39.01 22.25 -9.59
C GLY A 243 -39.69 22.39 -10.95
N VAL A 244 -40.99 22.25 -10.90
CA VAL A 244 -42.00 22.70 -11.87
C VAL A 244 -41.53 23.97 -12.58
N HIS A 245 -41.09 23.86 -13.83
CA HIS A 245 -41.31 24.94 -14.80
C HIS A 245 -42.67 24.67 -15.44
N ARG A 246 -43.70 25.23 -14.84
CA ARG A 246 -44.99 25.47 -15.50
C ARG A 246 -44.75 26.56 -16.55
N ARG A 247 -45.05 26.18 -17.80
CA ARG A 247 -45.42 26.97 -18.99
C ARG A 247 -44.60 28.21 -19.30
#